data_AF-A0A291DPF6-F1
#
_entry.id   AF-A0A291DPF6-F1
#
_cell.length_a   1.000
_cell.length_b   1.000
_cell.length_c   1.000
_cell.angle_alpha   90.00
_cell.angle_beta   90.00
_cell.angle_gamma   90.00
#
_symmetry.space_group_name_H-M   'P 1'
#
loop_
_entity.id
_entity.type
_entity.pdbx_description
1 polymer ?
#
loop_
_entity_poly.entity_id
_entity_poly.type
_entity_poly.pdbx_seq_one_letter_code
_entity_poly.pdbx_strand_id
1 'polypeptide(L)'
;MKTIHFAIASIFYHKKAMVLYTLVSFFAVIGLIVTFALIYSMDQVIAQTRDLLATEDLQTKVAEEIQPVTTIYHQLFYLIFSAFTLVFIGFQVYYQLYKRSEYTAWLASGATTRQWVAMQIIEMLLPLLAAAVIAFVLLLLFQPYFQRELLSGHIIALDRERASDNFWEAVQSLPGQEFAITIPQNSQILVQNVDLNSTTWLAILFESTRHTLVVLLAAVTGFTGLIASGHSLYRRKKQWKNQLS
;
A
#
# COMPACT_ATOMS: atom_id res chain seq x y z
N MET A 1 -14.48 23.81 -20.43
CA MET A 1 -13.12 24.08 -19.91
C MET A 1 -12.33 22.78 -19.86
N LYS A 2 -11.07 22.77 -20.30
CA LYS A 2 -10.22 21.57 -20.30
C LYS A 2 -9.61 21.36 -18.90
N THR A 3 -10.37 20.75 -17.98
CA THR A 3 -9.99 20.52 -16.56
C THR A 3 -8.61 19.88 -16.40
N ILE A 4 -8.25 18.94 -17.28
CA ILE A 4 -6.94 18.26 -17.29
C ILE A 4 -5.80 19.24 -17.60
N HIS A 5 -5.99 20.17 -18.55
CA HIS A 5 -4.94 21.13 -18.90
C HIS A 5 -4.65 22.08 -17.74
N PHE A 6 -5.70 22.50 -17.02
CA PHE A 6 -5.53 23.29 -15.80
C PHE A 6 -4.86 22.52 -14.67
N ALA A 7 -5.19 21.24 -14.48
CA ALA A 7 -4.51 20.40 -13.49
C ALA A 7 -3.01 20.31 -13.78
N ILE A 8 -2.63 20.04 -15.04
CA ILE A 8 -1.22 19.96 -15.44
C ILE A 8 -0.52 21.31 -15.26
N ALA A 9 -1.12 22.41 -15.70
CA ALA A 9 -0.55 23.75 -15.51
C ALA A 9 -0.37 24.08 -14.01
N SER A 10 -1.34 23.69 -13.19
CA SER A 10 -1.31 23.86 -11.74
C SER A 10 -0.17 23.06 -11.09
N ILE A 11 0.10 21.83 -11.55
CA ILE A 11 1.26 21.04 -11.08
C ILE A 11 2.57 21.79 -11.34
N PHE A 12 2.73 22.38 -12.53
CA PHE A 12 3.93 23.15 -12.87
C PHE A 12 4.04 24.44 -12.06
N TYR A 13 2.92 25.12 -11.82
CA TYR A 13 2.88 26.33 -11.00
C TYR A 13 3.25 26.05 -9.54
N HIS A 14 2.82 24.91 -8.98
CA HIS A 14 3.11 24.49 -7.61
C HIS A 14 4.20 23.41 -7.51
N LYS A 15 5.17 23.42 -8.44
CA LYS A 15 6.18 22.36 -8.60
C LYS A 15 6.83 21.92 -7.29
N LYS A 16 7.21 22.85 -6.40
CA LYS A 16 7.89 22.50 -5.14
C LYS A 16 7.03 21.62 -4.22
N ALA A 17 5.76 21.99 -4.04
CA ALA A 17 4.81 21.23 -3.25
C ALA A 17 4.51 19.88 -3.89
N MET A 18 4.36 19.86 -5.22
CA MET A 18 4.08 18.64 -5.97
C MET A 18 5.25 17.66 -5.99
N VAL A 19 6.50 18.13 -6.06
CA VAL A 19 7.70 17.28 -5.95
C VAL A 19 7.75 16.61 -4.59
N LEU A 20 7.49 17.36 -3.50
CA LEU A 20 7.46 16.79 -2.16
C LEU A 20 6.35 15.73 -2.02
N TYR A 21 5.15 16.01 -2.50
CA TYR A 21 4.05 15.05 -2.52
C TYR A 21 4.39 13.80 -3.35
N THR A 22 5.02 13.97 -4.51
CA THR A 22 5.48 12.86 -5.36
C THR A 22 6.49 11.99 -4.60
N LEU A 23 7.44 12.60 -3.89
CA LEU A 23 8.46 11.89 -3.13
C LEU A 23 7.85 11.07 -1.98
N VAL A 24 6.95 11.67 -1.20
CA VAL A 24 6.23 10.96 -0.13
C VAL A 24 5.39 9.82 -0.71
N SER A 25 4.70 10.07 -1.84
CA SER A 25 3.90 9.05 -2.52
C SER A 25 4.76 7.91 -3.05
N PHE A 26 5.96 8.21 -3.56
CA PHE A 26 6.91 7.20 -4.03
C PHE A 26 7.31 6.23 -2.92
N PHE A 27 7.71 6.74 -1.75
CA PHE A 27 8.05 5.87 -0.62
C PHE A 27 6.85 5.10 -0.09
N ALA A 28 5.66 5.72 -0.05
CA ALA A 28 4.44 5.03 0.36
C ALA A 28 4.07 3.92 -0.62
N VAL A 29 4.17 4.15 -1.94
CA VAL A 29 3.91 3.12 -2.94
C VAL A 29 4.88 1.96 -2.79
N ILE A 30 6.19 2.21 -2.68
CA ILE A 30 7.17 1.14 -2.47
C ILE A 30 6.86 0.35 -1.21
N GLY A 31 6.66 1.04 -0.08
CA GLY A 31 6.39 0.39 1.21
C GLY A 31 5.12 -0.47 1.17
N LEU A 32 4.06 0.01 0.53
CA LEU A 32 2.81 -0.75 0.39
C LEU A 32 2.95 -1.93 -0.58
N ILE A 33 3.68 -1.79 -1.70
CA ILE A 33 3.94 -2.92 -2.61
C ILE A 33 4.73 -4.00 -1.87
N VAL A 34 5.80 -3.61 -1.15
CA VAL A 34 6.61 -4.55 -0.34
C VAL A 34 5.72 -5.27 0.68
N THR A 35 4.84 -4.54 1.36
CA THR A 35 3.99 -5.13 2.39
C THR A 35 2.95 -6.09 1.82
N PHE A 36 2.29 -5.74 0.72
CA PHE A 36 1.40 -6.68 0.03
C PHE A 36 2.16 -7.88 -0.51
N ALA A 37 3.38 -7.69 -1.01
CA ALA A 37 4.21 -8.78 -1.48
C ALA A 37 4.59 -9.73 -0.35
N LEU A 38 4.88 -9.23 0.86
CA LEU A 38 5.07 -10.06 2.06
C LEU A 38 3.81 -10.86 2.38
N ILE A 39 2.63 -10.24 2.36
CA ILE A 39 1.36 -10.93 2.63
C ILE A 39 1.13 -12.06 1.61
N TYR A 40 1.16 -11.76 0.30
CA TYR A 40 0.87 -12.75 -0.74
C TYR A 40 1.92 -13.85 -0.86
N SER A 41 3.19 -13.52 -0.65
CA SER A 41 4.23 -14.55 -0.62
C SER A 41 4.09 -15.46 0.61
N MET A 42 3.69 -14.93 1.76
CA MET A 42 3.41 -15.77 2.94
C MET A 42 2.19 -16.67 2.71
N ASP A 43 1.12 -16.16 2.10
CA ASP A 43 -0.05 -16.97 1.75
C ASP A 43 0.33 -18.16 0.85
N GLN A 44 1.28 -17.96 -0.07
CA GLN A 44 1.81 -19.06 -0.90
C GLN A 44 2.68 -20.03 -0.12
N VAL A 45 3.52 -19.54 0.81
CA VAL A 45 4.30 -20.40 1.72
C VAL A 45 3.36 -21.29 2.52
N ILE A 46 2.28 -20.72 3.08
CA ILE A 46 1.25 -21.47 3.83
C ILE A 46 0.56 -22.49 2.92
N ALA A 47 0.14 -22.09 1.72
CA ALA A 47 -0.54 -22.99 0.78
C ALA A 47 0.33 -24.20 0.40
N GLN A 48 1.59 -23.96 0.02
CA GLN A 48 2.52 -25.04 -0.33
C GLN A 48 2.86 -25.93 0.88
N THR A 49 3.01 -25.34 2.06
CA THR A 49 3.24 -26.10 3.29
C THR A 49 2.04 -27.00 3.61
N ARG A 50 0.80 -26.51 3.40
CA ARG A 50 -0.41 -27.33 3.59
C ARG A 50 -0.48 -28.50 2.61
N ASP A 51 -0.16 -28.29 1.34
CA ASP A 51 -0.14 -29.36 0.33
C ASP A 51 0.88 -30.46 0.65
N LEU A 52 1.96 -30.12 1.37
CA LEU A 52 2.96 -31.05 1.85
C LEU A 52 2.55 -31.80 3.13
N LEU A 53 1.48 -31.40 3.83
CA LEU A 53 1.06 -32.02 5.08
C LEU A 53 -0.09 -33.00 4.84
N ALA A 54 0.09 -34.23 5.32
CA ALA A 54 -0.82 -35.35 5.06
C ALA A 54 -2.15 -35.31 5.85
N THR A 55 -2.25 -34.51 6.92
CA THR A 55 -3.43 -34.48 7.80
C THR A 55 -3.94 -33.07 8.04
N GLU A 56 -5.27 -32.91 8.11
CA GLU A 56 -5.95 -31.63 8.34
C GLU A 56 -5.56 -30.99 9.69
N ASP A 57 -5.29 -31.81 10.72
CA ASP A 57 -4.84 -31.32 12.04
C ASP A 57 -3.48 -30.62 11.96
N LEU A 58 -2.53 -31.17 11.20
CA LEU A 58 -1.21 -30.56 10.98
C LEU A 58 -1.32 -29.29 10.13
N GLN A 59 -2.16 -29.31 9.09
CA GLN A 59 -2.42 -28.14 8.24
C GLN A 59 -3.01 -26.97 9.03
N THR A 60 -3.90 -27.26 9.98
CA THR A 60 -4.52 -26.26 10.85
C THR A 60 -3.52 -25.68 11.83
N LYS A 61 -2.74 -26.54 12.51
CA LYS A 61 -1.67 -26.10 13.42
C LYS A 61 -0.62 -25.22 12.74
N VAL A 62 -0.19 -25.56 11.52
CA VAL A 62 0.73 -24.69 10.75
C VAL A 62 0.14 -23.32 10.49
N ALA A 63 -1.14 -23.27 10.13
CA ALA A 63 -1.80 -22.00 9.88
C ALA A 63 -1.89 -21.14 11.13
N GLU A 64 -2.14 -21.75 12.30
CA GLU A 64 -2.17 -21.08 13.59
C GLU A 64 -0.78 -20.54 13.98
N GLU A 65 0.29 -21.31 13.80
CA GLU A 65 1.65 -20.88 14.15
C GLU A 65 2.23 -19.81 13.21
N ILE A 66 1.77 -19.75 11.96
CA ILE A 66 2.18 -18.70 11.00
C ILE A 66 1.29 -17.45 11.11
N GLN A 67 0.09 -17.55 11.68
CA GLN A 67 -0.86 -16.43 11.84
C GLN A 67 -0.24 -15.17 12.49
N PRO A 68 0.62 -15.26 13.53
CA PRO A 68 1.28 -14.10 14.11
C PRO A 68 2.14 -13.33 13.09
N VAL A 69 2.84 -14.03 12.21
CA VAL A 69 3.67 -13.42 11.15
C VAL A 69 2.81 -12.69 10.14
N THR A 70 1.72 -13.31 9.69
CA THR A 70 0.74 -12.65 8.82
C THR A 70 0.15 -11.41 9.49
N THR A 71 -0.08 -11.46 10.80
CA THR A 71 -0.59 -10.31 11.59
C THR A 71 0.42 -9.16 11.61
N ILE A 72 1.71 -9.43 11.77
CA ILE A 72 2.78 -8.42 11.71
C ILE A 72 2.78 -7.70 10.35
N TYR A 73 2.61 -8.42 9.24
CA TYR A 73 2.55 -7.79 7.92
C TYR A 73 1.33 -6.90 7.73
N HIS A 74 0.17 -7.29 8.26
CA HIS A 74 -1.01 -6.43 8.26
C HIS A 74 -0.81 -5.19 9.15
N GLN A 75 -0.16 -5.33 10.30
CA GLN A 75 0.19 -4.18 11.15
C GLN A 75 1.17 -3.22 10.46
N LEU A 76 2.16 -3.75 9.74
CA LEU A 76 3.08 -2.95 8.92
C LEU A 76 2.32 -2.20 7.82
N PHE A 77 1.35 -2.84 7.18
CA PHE A 77 0.48 -2.20 6.19
C PHE A 77 -0.28 -1.04 6.81
N TYR A 78 -0.96 -1.27 7.94
CA TYR A 78 -1.73 -0.23 8.62
C TYR A 78 -0.84 0.93 9.07
N LEU A 79 0.38 0.65 9.54
CA LEU A 79 1.34 1.68 9.94
C LEU A 79 1.73 2.57 8.76
N ILE A 80 2.19 1.98 7.65
CA ILE A 80 2.62 2.71 6.46
C ILE A 80 1.45 3.48 5.85
N PHE A 81 0.29 2.83 5.71
CA PHE A 81 -0.91 3.44 5.14
C PHE A 81 -1.44 4.59 6.00
N SER A 82 -1.47 4.43 7.33
CA SER A 82 -1.93 5.48 8.24
C SER A 82 -0.96 6.66 8.27
N ALA A 83 0.36 6.40 8.27
CA ALA A 83 1.38 7.44 8.20
C ALA A 83 1.26 8.24 6.90
N PHE A 84 1.14 7.57 5.76
CA PHE A 84 0.88 8.22 4.47
C PHE A 84 -0.40 9.05 4.50
N THR A 85 -1.50 8.47 5.00
CA THR A 85 -2.80 9.14 5.05
C THR A 85 -2.76 10.40 5.91
N LEU A 86 -2.10 10.34 7.06
CA LEU A 86 -1.96 11.50 7.95
C LEU A 86 -1.17 12.64 7.29
N VAL A 87 -0.02 12.32 6.69
CA VAL A 87 0.79 13.30 5.96
C VAL A 87 0.02 13.86 4.77
N PHE A 88 -0.71 13.01 4.04
CA PHE A 88 -1.49 13.40 2.88
C PHE A 88 -2.65 14.33 3.26
N ILE A 89 -3.40 14.04 4.32
CA ILE A 89 -4.46 14.91 4.83
C ILE A 89 -3.89 16.27 5.24
N GLY A 90 -2.77 16.28 5.99
CA GLY A 90 -2.08 17.51 6.36
C GLY A 90 -1.66 18.33 5.14
N PHE A 91 -1.08 17.67 4.14
CA PHE A 91 -0.73 18.28 2.86
C PHE A 91 -1.96 18.85 2.14
N GLN A 92 -3.06 18.09 2.04
CA GLN A 92 -4.29 18.55 1.38
C GLN A 92 -4.88 19.79 2.05
N VAL A 93 -4.96 19.80 3.38
CA VAL A 93 -5.45 20.95 4.13
C VAL A 93 -4.58 22.18 3.86
N TYR A 94 -3.25 22.03 3.99
CA TYR A 94 -2.30 23.10 3.69
C TYR A 94 -2.45 23.60 2.24
N TYR A 95 -2.57 22.68 1.29
CA TYR A 95 -2.65 22.97 -0.13
C TYR A 95 -3.93 23.74 -0.50
N GLN A 96 -5.08 23.35 0.05
CA GLN A 96 -6.34 24.08 -0.15
C GLN A 96 -6.30 25.49 0.47
N LEU A 97 -5.63 25.66 1.62
CA LEU A 97 -5.44 26.98 2.23
C LEU A 97 -4.52 27.87 1.39
N TYR A 98 -3.46 27.30 0.83
CA TYR A 98 -2.54 27.98 -0.07
C TYR A 98 -3.23 28.44 -1.36
N LYS A 99 -4.04 27.57 -1.98
CA LYS A 99 -4.79 27.86 -3.23
C LYS A 99 -6.09 28.63 -3.02
N ARG A 100 -6.26 29.28 -1.87
CA ARG A 100 -7.49 30.01 -1.54
C ARG A 100 -7.82 31.11 -2.55
N SER A 101 -6.84 31.92 -2.92
CA SER A 101 -7.03 33.03 -3.88
C SER A 101 -7.37 32.50 -5.27
N GLU A 102 -6.74 31.40 -5.68
CA GLU A 102 -7.02 30.73 -6.95
C GLU A 102 -8.45 30.18 -6.99
N TYR A 103 -8.95 29.60 -5.90
CA TYR A 103 -10.35 29.18 -5.83
C TYR A 103 -11.33 30.35 -5.99
N THR A 104 -11.01 31.52 -5.40
CA THR A 104 -11.86 32.71 -5.59
C THR A 104 -11.83 33.22 -7.02
N ALA A 105 -10.66 33.22 -7.68
CA ALA A 105 -10.53 33.59 -9.09
C ALA A 105 -11.25 32.57 -10.00
N TRP A 106 -11.19 31.28 -9.66
CA TRP A 106 -11.88 30.20 -10.36
C TRP A 106 -13.40 30.38 -10.36
N LEU A 107 -13.98 30.75 -9.22
CA LEU A 107 -15.42 31.06 -9.16
C LEU A 107 -15.75 32.33 -9.95
N ALA A 108 -14.88 33.36 -9.89
CA ALA A 108 -15.09 34.60 -10.63
C ALA A 108 -15.05 34.40 -12.15
N SER A 109 -14.33 33.39 -12.65
CA SER A 109 -14.33 33.02 -14.08
C SER A 109 -15.59 32.24 -14.51
N GLY A 110 -16.59 32.09 -13.64
CA GLY A 110 -17.82 31.35 -13.91
C GLY A 110 -17.68 29.82 -13.82
N ALA A 111 -16.54 29.31 -13.37
CA ALA A 111 -16.31 27.87 -13.26
C ALA A 111 -16.98 27.28 -12.00
N THR A 112 -17.36 26.01 -12.09
CA THR A 112 -18.11 25.36 -11.00
C THR A 112 -17.19 24.75 -9.94
N THR A 113 -17.71 24.62 -8.71
CA THR A 113 -17.01 23.91 -7.62
C THR A 113 -16.78 22.44 -7.95
N ARG A 114 -17.69 21.78 -8.69
CA ARG A 114 -17.48 20.40 -9.14
C ARG A 114 -16.24 20.28 -10.04
N GLN A 115 -16.05 21.24 -10.95
CA GLN A 115 -14.85 21.29 -11.79
C GLN A 115 -13.59 21.59 -10.99
N TRP A 116 -13.67 22.40 -9.92
CA TRP A 116 -12.55 22.61 -9.00
C TRP A 116 -12.14 21.31 -8.30
N VAL A 117 -13.10 20.59 -7.72
CA VAL A 117 -12.82 19.31 -7.05
C VAL A 117 -12.25 18.29 -8.03
N ALA A 118 -12.83 18.17 -9.24
CA ALA A 118 -12.31 17.28 -10.27
C ALA A 118 -10.88 17.65 -10.70
N MET A 119 -10.57 18.94 -10.82
CA MET A 119 -9.22 19.43 -11.12
C MET A 119 -8.23 19.03 -10.02
N GLN A 120 -8.60 19.22 -8.75
CA GLN A 120 -7.77 18.86 -7.61
C GLN A 120 -7.53 17.34 -7.52
N ILE A 121 -8.55 16.52 -7.81
CA ILE A 121 -8.38 15.06 -7.88
C ILE A 121 -7.35 14.69 -8.95
N ILE A 122 -7.50 15.22 -10.18
CA ILE A 122 -6.55 14.93 -11.27
C ILE A 122 -5.14 15.41 -10.91
N GLU A 123 -5.03 16.59 -10.29
CA GLU A 123 -3.78 17.19 -9.84
C GLU A 123 -3.03 16.30 -8.84
N MET A 124 -3.75 15.58 -7.98
CA MET A 124 -3.15 14.63 -7.02
C MET A 124 -2.92 13.24 -7.61
N LEU A 125 -3.77 12.80 -8.53
CA LEU A 125 -3.62 11.48 -9.15
C LEU A 125 -2.42 11.41 -10.09
N LEU A 126 -2.12 12.46 -10.85
CA LEU A 126 -1.02 12.42 -11.82
C LEU A 126 0.36 12.16 -11.17
N PRO A 127 0.76 12.89 -10.09
CA PRO A 127 2.03 12.60 -9.42
C PRO A 127 2.05 11.24 -8.74
N LEU A 128 0.92 10.78 -8.16
CA LEU A 128 0.81 9.45 -7.57
C LEU A 128 1.03 8.35 -8.61
N LEU A 129 0.38 8.45 -9.77
CA LEU A 129 0.53 7.48 -10.85
C LEU A 129 1.96 7.48 -11.41
N ALA A 130 2.57 8.66 -11.55
CA ALA A 130 3.98 8.77 -11.94
C ALA A 130 4.90 8.08 -10.93
N ALA A 131 4.70 8.32 -9.63
CA ALA A 131 5.44 7.67 -8.56
C ALA A 131 5.26 6.15 -8.59
N ALA A 132 4.04 5.66 -8.85
CA ALA A 132 3.76 4.24 -8.93
C ALA A 132 4.41 3.56 -10.13
N VAL A 133 4.41 4.19 -11.31
CA VAL A 133 5.13 3.67 -12.48
C VAL A 133 6.63 3.59 -12.20
N ILE A 134 7.22 4.63 -11.62
CA ILE A 134 8.65 4.64 -11.28
C ILE A 134 8.97 3.55 -10.24
N ALA A 135 8.17 3.43 -9.18
CA ALA A 135 8.33 2.41 -8.15
C ALA A 135 8.24 1.00 -8.74
N PHE A 136 7.24 0.74 -9.60
CA PHE A 136 7.06 -0.55 -10.26
C PHE A 136 8.24 -0.91 -11.16
N VAL A 137 8.71 0.04 -11.99
CA VAL A 137 9.89 -0.17 -12.86
C VAL A 137 11.14 -0.44 -12.02
N LEU A 138 11.34 0.28 -10.92
CA LEU A 138 12.47 0.03 -10.02
C LEU A 138 12.40 -1.36 -9.40
N LEU A 139 11.24 -1.79 -8.89
CA LEU A 139 11.08 -3.12 -8.32
C LEU A 139 11.30 -4.24 -9.35
N LEU A 140 10.91 -4.02 -10.61
CA LEU A 140 11.22 -4.95 -11.71
C LEU A 140 12.73 -5.00 -12.01
N LEU A 141 13.40 -3.83 -12.11
CA LEU A 141 14.84 -3.76 -12.38
C LEU A 141 15.67 -4.41 -11.27
N PHE A 142 15.22 -4.27 -10.02
CA PHE A 142 15.88 -4.84 -8.84
C PHE A 142 15.18 -6.12 -8.35
N GLN A 143 14.48 -6.84 -9.23
CA GLN A 143 13.72 -8.03 -8.86
C GLN A 143 14.53 -9.07 -8.06
N PRO A 144 15.78 -9.44 -8.42
CA PRO A 144 16.53 -10.44 -7.66
C PRO A 144 16.84 -9.99 -6.22
N TYR A 145 17.11 -8.70 -6.05
CA TYR A 145 17.34 -8.11 -4.72
C TYR A 145 16.04 -8.08 -3.92
N PHE A 146 14.95 -7.64 -4.54
CA PHE A 146 13.63 -7.58 -3.92
C PHE A 146 13.17 -8.97 -3.42
N GLN A 147 13.34 -10.01 -4.24
CA GLN A 147 13.04 -11.39 -3.86
C GLN A 147 13.86 -11.84 -2.64
N ARG A 148 15.17 -11.59 -2.67
CA ARG A 148 16.07 -11.94 -1.57
C ARG A 148 15.68 -11.24 -0.26
N GLU A 149 15.38 -9.95 -0.32
CA GLU A 149 14.98 -9.18 0.86
C GLU A 149 13.62 -9.63 1.41
N LEU A 150 12.66 -9.99 0.55
CA LEU A 150 11.38 -10.56 1.00
C LEU A 150 11.56 -11.91 1.71
N LEU A 151 12.36 -12.81 1.14
CA LEU A 151 12.67 -14.10 1.76
C LEU A 151 13.39 -13.91 3.09
N SER A 152 14.34 -12.97 3.15
CA SER A 152 15.00 -12.61 4.40
C SER A 152 14.00 -12.05 5.42
N GLY A 153 13.03 -11.25 4.98
CA GLY A 153 11.95 -10.73 5.80
C GLY A 153 11.11 -11.83 6.44
N HIS A 154 10.75 -12.86 5.66
CA HIS A 154 10.05 -14.04 6.17
C HIS A 154 10.86 -14.80 7.21
N ILE A 155 12.14 -15.06 6.95
CA ILE A 155 13.02 -15.76 7.90
C ILE A 155 13.09 -14.99 9.22
N ILE A 156 13.35 -13.68 9.16
CA ILE A 156 13.43 -12.83 10.36
C ILE A 156 12.10 -12.83 11.13
N ALA A 157 10.97 -12.73 10.44
CA ALA A 157 9.66 -12.70 11.09
C ALA A 157 9.30 -14.04 11.74
N LEU A 158 9.57 -15.16 11.05
CA LEU A 158 9.35 -16.51 11.56
C LEU A 158 10.26 -16.82 12.77
N ASP A 159 11.54 -16.44 12.71
CA ASP A 159 12.49 -16.61 13.82
C ASP A 159 12.08 -15.80 15.04
N ARG A 160 11.63 -14.55 14.83
CA ARG A 160 11.17 -13.67 15.90
C ARG A 160 9.99 -14.27 16.67
N GLU A 161 9.02 -14.84 15.94
CA GLU A 161 7.83 -15.44 16.53
C GLU A 161 8.05 -16.90 16.96
N ARG A 162 9.27 -17.44 16.79
CA ARG A 162 9.61 -18.85 17.05
C ARG A 162 8.67 -19.83 16.36
N ALA A 163 8.11 -19.44 15.21
CA ALA A 163 7.12 -20.22 14.50
C ALA A 163 7.67 -21.59 14.06
N SER A 164 8.97 -21.68 13.74
CA SER A 164 9.62 -22.96 13.42
C SER A 164 9.73 -23.90 14.62
N ASP A 165 10.04 -23.35 15.80
CA ASP A 165 10.22 -24.13 17.02
C ASP A 165 8.85 -24.64 17.51
N ASN A 166 7.85 -23.76 17.55
CA ASN A 166 6.49 -24.12 17.92
C ASN A 166 5.89 -25.15 16.96
N PHE A 167 6.12 -24.99 15.65
CA PHE A 167 5.70 -25.96 14.65
C PHE A 167 6.35 -27.32 14.89
N TRP A 168 7.65 -27.36 15.17
CA TRP A 168 8.37 -28.59 15.46
C TRP A 168 7.87 -29.28 16.74
N GLU A 169 7.60 -28.52 17.81
CA GLU A 169 6.98 -29.03 19.04
C GLU A 169 5.54 -29.53 18.80
N ALA A 170 4.77 -28.82 17.99
CA ALA A 170 3.39 -29.17 17.64
C ALA A 170 3.31 -30.47 16.81
N VAL A 171 4.33 -30.73 15.99
CA VAL A 171 4.53 -31.97 15.25
C VAL A 171 4.92 -33.12 16.18
N GLN A 172 5.89 -32.90 17.08
CA GLN A 172 6.36 -33.94 18.00
C GLN A 172 5.31 -34.37 19.04
N SER A 173 4.38 -33.49 19.37
CA SER A 173 3.30 -33.76 20.33
C SER A 173 2.15 -34.61 19.79
N LEU A 174 2.13 -34.95 18.49
CA LEU A 174 1.13 -35.83 17.88
C LEU A 174 1.56 -37.30 17.98
N PRO A 175 0.88 -38.13 18.81
CA PRO A 175 1.28 -39.53 19.00
C PRO A 175 0.95 -40.38 17.76
N GLY A 176 1.94 -41.14 17.28
CA GLY A 176 1.72 -42.28 16.36
C GLY A 176 1.73 -41.99 14.86
N GLN A 177 2.22 -40.84 14.39
CA GLN A 177 2.42 -40.60 12.96
C GLN A 177 3.88 -40.87 12.54
N GLU A 178 4.09 -41.92 11.74
CA GLU A 178 5.30 -42.07 10.93
C GLU A 178 5.28 -40.99 9.86
N PHE A 179 6.08 -39.94 10.04
CA PHE A 179 6.19 -38.86 9.08
C PHE A 179 6.89 -39.35 7.81
N ALA A 180 6.15 -39.50 6.71
CA ALA A 180 6.69 -39.87 5.40
C ALA A 180 7.45 -38.72 4.70
N ILE A 181 7.65 -37.58 5.38
CA ILE A 181 8.04 -36.31 4.76
C ILE A 181 9.00 -35.57 5.69
N THR A 182 10.08 -35.04 5.13
CA THR A 182 11.02 -34.15 5.82
C THR A 182 10.32 -32.85 6.20
N ILE A 183 9.88 -32.77 7.44
CA ILE A 183 9.33 -31.56 8.04
C ILE A 183 10.47 -30.52 8.13
N PRO A 184 10.26 -29.28 7.63
CA PRO A 184 11.30 -28.26 7.67
C PRO A 184 11.68 -27.94 9.12
N GLN A 185 12.94 -28.21 9.48
CA GLN A 185 13.47 -28.11 10.86
C GLN A 185 13.81 -26.67 11.29
N ASN A 186 13.81 -25.71 10.37
CA ASN A 186 14.05 -24.30 10.66
C ASN A 186 13.33 -23.40 9.66
N SER A 187 13.19 -22.13 10.01
CA SER A 187 12.58 -21.07 9.18
C SER A 187 13.22 -20.97 7.79
N GLN A 188 14.54 -21.16 7.71
CA GLN A 188 15.28 -21.12 6.47
C GLN A 188 14.85 -22.25 5.51
N ILE A 189 14.70 -23.48 6.00
CA ILE A 189 14.26 -24.64 5.20
C ILE A 189 12.77 -24.51 4.84
N LEU A 190 11.93 -23.97 5.73
CA LEU A 190 10.51 -23.71 5.45
C LEU A 190 10.36 -22.72 4.29
N VAL A 191 11.13 -21.63 4.30
CA VAL A 191 11.08 -20.57 3.28
C VAL A 191 11.84 -20.96 2.00
N GLN A 192 12.93 -21.75 2.09
CA GLN A 192 13.71 -22.19 0.93
C GLN A 192 13.10 -23.38 0.19
N ASN A 193 12.32 -24.24 0.85
CA ASN A 193 11.58 -25.32 0.18
C ASN A 193 10.43 -24.79 -0.69
N VAL A 194 10.02 -23.54 -0.48
CA VAL A 194 9.04 -22.83 -1.29
C VAL A 194 9.78 -22.19 -2.46
N ASP A 195 10.12 -23.02 -3.45
CA ASP A 195 10.83 -22.58 -4.66
C ASP A 195 9.86 -21.80 -5.57
N LEU A 196 9.62 -20.53 -5.21
CA LEU A 196 8.76 -19.64 -5.98
C LEU A 196 9.42 -19.35 -7.33
N ASN A 197 8.88 -19.98 -8.38
CA ASN A 197 9.34 -19.74 -9.74
C ASN A 197 9.20 -18.27 -10.15
N SER A 198 9.88 -17.87 -11.23
CA SER A 198 9.89 -16.47 -11.69
C SER A 198 8.50 -15.95 -12.06
N THR A 199 7.61 -16.80 -12.58
CA THR A 199 6.23 -16.46 -12.93
C THR A 199 5.37 -16.13 -11.71
N THR A 200 5.54 -16.88 -10.62
CA THR A 200 4.82 -16.67 -9.37
C THR A 200 5.26 -15.37 -8.70
N TRP A 201 6.55 -15.06 -8.75
CA TRP A 201 7.06 -13.78 -8.26
C TRP A 201 6.55 -12.58 -9.04
N LEU A 202 6.49 -12.68 -10.36
CA LEU A 202 5.89 -11.64 -11.18
C LEU A 202 4.40 -11.47 -10.84
N ALA A 203 3.66 -12.56 -10.67
CA ALA A 203 2.27 -12.52 -10.26
C ALA A 203 2.09 -11.81 -8.91
N ILE A 204 2.92 -12.13 -7.90
CA ILE A 204 2.92 -11.43 -6.60
C ILE A 204 3.18 -9.93 -6.79
N LEU A 205 4.19 -9.56 -7.59
CA LEU A 205 4.54 -8.16 -7.82
C LEU A 205 3.38 -7.38 -8.47
N PHE A 206 2.78 -7.95 -9.52
CA PHE A 206 1.63 -7.35 -10.19
C PHE A 206 0.43 -7.21 -9.25
N GLU A 207 0.12 -8.25 -8.50
CA GLU A 207 -1.02 -8.26 -7.59
C GLU A 207 -0.83 -7.29 -6.41
N SER A 208 0.39 -7.21 -5.89
CA SER A 208 0.78 -6.23 -4.87
C SER A 208 0.64 -4.81 -5.39
N THR A 209 1.15 -4.55 -6.60
CA THR A 209 1.05 -3.24 -7.26
C THR A 209 -0.41 -2.86 -7.50
N ARG A 210 -1.23 -3.80 -7.96
CA ARG A 210 -2.67 -3.60 -8.18
C ARG A 210 -3.36 -3.18 -6.90
N HIS A 211 -3.17 -3.92 -5.80
CA HIS A 211 -3.81 -3.59 -4.52
C HIS A 211 -3.30 -2.28 -3.92
N THR A 212 -1.99 -2.02 -3.99
CA THR A 212 -1.43 -0.72 -3.60
C THR A 212 -2.10 0.43 -4.36
N LEU A 213 -2.25 0.31 -5.68
CA LEU A 213 -2.92 1.31 -6.50
C LEU A 213 -4.38 1.47 -6.10
N VAL A 214 -5.15 0.40 -5.95
CA VAL A 214 -6.57 0.49 -5.55
C VAL A 214 -6.73 1.24 -4.23
N VAL A 215 -5.94 0.86 -3.21
CA VAL A 215 -6.00 1.47 -1.88
C VAL A 215 -5.60 2.95 -1.92
N LEU A 216 -4.50 3.28 -2.59
CA LEU A 216 -4.02 4.68 -2.68
C LEU A 216 -4.94 5.55 -3.53
N LEU A 217 -5.45 5.04 -4.65
CA LEU A 217 -6.41 5.77 -5.50
C LEU A 217 -7.70 6.06 -4.74
N ALA A 218 -8.22 5.08 -3.98
CA ALA A 218 -9.39 5.27 -3.14
C ALA A 218 -9.14 6.33 -2.05
N ALA A 219 -8.00 6.24 -1.34
CA ALA A 219 -7.64 7.20 -0.30
C ALA A 219 -7.45 8.62 -0.87
N VAL A 220 -6.63 8.78 -1.91
CA VAL A 220 -6.32 10.08 -2.51
C VAL A 220 -7.58 10.72 -3.09
N THR A 221 -8.40 9.96 -3.82
CA THR A 221 -9.66 10.47 -4.37
C THR A 221 -10.64 10.84 -3.27
N GLY A 222 -10.82 9.97 -2.27
CA GLY A 222 -11.74 10.17 -1.14
C GLY A 222 -11.37 11.40 -0.32
N PHE A 223 -10.14 11.48 0.19
CA PHE A 223 -9.71 12.60 1.02
C PHE A 223 -9.62 13.91 0.25
N THR A 224 -9.10 13.90 -0.98
CA THR A 224 -9.08 15.12 -1.81
C THR A 224 -10.49 15.60 -2.08
N GLY A 225 -11.40 14.70 -2.46
CA GLY A 225 -12.80 15.01 -2.70
C GLY A 225 -13.48 15.62 -1.48
N LEU A 226 -13.31 15.01 -0.30
CA LEU A 226 -13.87 15.49 0.97
C LEU A 226 -13.31 16.86 1.36
N ILE A 227 -11.98 17.02 1.37
CA ILE A 227 -11.33 18.25 1.84
C ILE A 227 -11.58 19.40 0.87
N ALA A 228 -11.45 19.19 -0.44
CA ALA A 228 -11.72 20.22 -1.43
C ALA A 228 -13.20 20.65 -1.42
N SER A 229 -14.13 19.70 -1.27
CA SER A 229 -15.56 20.00 -1.14
C SER A 229 -15.85 20.77 0.16
N GLY A 230 -15.29 20.34 1.30
CA GLY A 230 -15.44 21.03 2.58
C GLY A 230 -14.90 22.47 2.53
N HIS A 231 -13.70 22.67 1.99
CA HIS A 231 -13.12 24.00 1.80
C HIS A 231 -14.01 24.88 0.91
N SER A 232 -14.52 24.33 -0.19
CA SER A 232 -15.36 25.05 -1.13
C SER A 232 -16.70 25.52 -0.53
N LEU A 233 -17.35 24.67 0.28
CA LEU A 233 -18.60 24.97 0.98
C LEU A 233 -18.39 26.04 2.04
N TYR A 234 -17.35 25.89 2.86
CA TYR A 234 -16.98 26.89 3.87
C TYR A 234 -16.76 28.27 3.25
N ARG A 235 -16.09 28.33 2.10
CA ARG A 235 -15.80 29.57 1.38
C ARG A 235 -17.06 30.24 0.84
N ARG A 236 -17.93 29.48 0.18
CA ARG A 236 -19.20 30.00 -0.33
C ARG A 236 -20.05 30.59 0.79
N LYS A 237 -20.15 29.89 1.93
CA LYS A 237 -20.87 30.39 3.11
C LYS A 237 -20.26 31.69 3.65
N LYS A 238 -18.94 31.80 3.69
CA LYS A 238 -18.25 33.02 4.15
C LYS A 238 -18.46 34.20 3.19
N GLN A 239 -18.38 33.97 1.88
CA GLN A 239 -18.65 35.01 0.88
C GLN A 239 -20.09 35.53 0.97
N TRP A 240 -21.06 34.63 1.12
CA TRP A 240 -22.46 35.00 1.25
C TRP A 240 -22.73 35.86 2.50
N LYS A 241 -22.13 35.49 3.64
CA LYS A 241 -22.21 36.29 4.87
C LYS A 241 -21.64 37.71 4.68
N ASN A 242 -20.52 37.83 3.98
CA ASN A 242 -19.88 39.13 3.74
C ASN A 242 -20.64 40.01 2.72
N GLN A 243 -21.57 39.45 1.94
CA GLN A 243 -22.44 40.22 1.03
C GLN A 243 -23.72 40.71 1.71
N LEU A 244 -24.07 40.14 2.86
CA LEU A 244 -25.26 40.50 3.65
C LEU A 244 -24.95 41.51 4.77
N SER A 245 -23.67 41.77 5.04
CA SER A 245 -23.17 42.77 5.99
C SER A 245 -22.78 44.05 5.27
#